data_AF-A0A7S1UY57-F1
#
_entry.id   AF-A0A7S1UY57-F1
#
_cell.length_a   1.000
_cell.length_b   1.000
_cell.length_c   1.000
_cell.angle_alpha   90.00
_cell.angle_beta   90.00
_cell.angle_gamma   90.00
#
_symmetry.space_group_name_H-M   'P 1'
#
loop_
_entity.id
_entity.type
_entity.pdbx_description
1 polymer ?
#
loop_
_entity_poly.entity_id
_entity_poly.type
_entity_poly.pdbx_seq_one_letter_code
_entity_poly.pdbx_strand_id
1 'polypeptide(L)'
;INNAPLSFYFATHFYFSTYHAFSNMLLRKIVTTYKAGTMRTLLFATSVVAFGYFTAFMEAFTISAYPYYSFPNREEMYKIGSAFYGIYFFVSFPAFFYFDQNVDENKVDGSSSSQRVVTLWDTVMHTCGQ
;
A
#
# COMPACT_ATOMS: atom_id res chain seq x y z
N ILE A 1 -19.69 -19.10 11.93
CA ILE A 1 -18.57 -18.59 11.10
C ILE A 1 -18.70 -19.26 9.74
N ASN A 2 -18.91 -18.46 8.69
CA ASN A 2 -19.10 -18.93 7.31
C ASN A 2 -17.90 -19.81 6.93
N ASN A 3 -18.11 -20.95 6.28
CA ASN A 3 -17.15 -22.05 5.99
C ASN A 3 -15.86 -21.68 5.20
N ALA A 4 -15.39 -20.44 5.26
CA ALA A 4 -14.11 -19.97 4.77
C ALA A 4 -13.01 -20.29 5.80
N PRO A 5 -11.91 -20.94 5.39
CA PRO A 5 -10.77 -21.19 6.26
C PRO A 5 -10.26 -19.89 6.90
N LEU A 6 -9.98 -19.91 8.20
CA LEU A 6 -9.50 -18.74 8.95
C LEU A 6 -8.23 -18.13 8.32
N SER A 7 -7.42 -18.97 7.66
CA SER A 7 -6.23 -18.55 6.89
C SER A 7 -6.54 -17.51 5.81
N PHE A 8 -7.73 -17.52 5.19
CA PHE A 8 -8.09 -16.52 4.19
C PHE A 8 -8.28 -15.14 4.79
N TYR A 9 -8.81 -15.01 6.01
CA TYR A 9 -8.97 -13.71 6.67
C TYR A 9 -7.61 -13.08 7.04
N PHE A 10 -6.65 -13.90 7.47
CA PHE A 10 -5.28 -13.41 7.71
C PHE A 10 -4.55 -13.09 6.41
N ALA A 11 -4.76 -13.91 5.37
CA ALA A 11 -4.17 -13.67 4.05
C ALA A 11 -4.70 -12.37 3.42
N THR A 12 -5.99 -12.07 3.51
CA THR A 12 -6.56 -10.82 2.99
C THR A 12 -6.05 -9.60 3.76
N HIS A 13 -5.92 -9.70 5.09
CA HIS A 13 -5.36 -8.61 5.90
C HIS A 13 -3.89 -8.33 5.60
N PHE A 14 -3.07 -9.40 5.51
CA PHE A 14 -1.67 -9.29 5.12
C PHE A 14 -1.54 -8.68 3.73
N TYR A 15 -2.30 -9.21 2.76
CA TYR A 15 -2.33 -8.69 1.40
C TYR A 15 -2.66 -7.20 1.37
N PHE A 16 -3.73 -6.78 2.07
CA PHE A 16 -4.16 -5.38 2.17
C PHE A 16 -3.07 -4.44 2.69
N SER A 17 -2.42 -4.86 3.76
CA SER A 17 -1.35 -4.08 4.41
C SER A 17 -0.08 -4.03 3.56
N THR A 18 0.29 -5.16 2.94
CA THR A 18 1.53 -5.30 2.18
C THR A 18 1.57 -4.40 0.97
N TYR A 19 0.53 -4.35 0.13
CA TYR A 19 0.58 -3.49 -1.05
C TYR A 19 0.54 -1.99 -0.70
N HIS A 20 -0.15 -1.58 0.37
CA HIS A 20 -0.11 -0.18 0.84
C HIS A 20 1.29 0.18 1.35
N ALA A 21 1.94 -0.72 2.10
CA ALA A 21 3.30 -0.52 2.56
C ALA A 21 4.30 -0.42 1.39
N PHE A 22 4.22 -1.33 0.42
CA PHE A 22 5.07 -1.29 -0.77
C PHE A 22 4.81 -0.05 -1.63
N SER A 23 3.55 0.35 -1.81
CA SER A 23 3.16 1.57 -2.52
C SER A 23 3.75 2.81 -1.87
N ASN A 24 3.59 2.97 -0.55
CA ASN A 24 4.20 4.09 0.19
C ASN A 24 5.71 4.09 0.11
N MET A 25 6.37 2.93 0.23
CA MET A 25 7.82 2.83 0.11
C MET A 25 8.30 3.26 -1.27
N LEU A 26 7.60 2.83 -2.33
CA LEU A 26 7.94 3.16 -3.72
C LEU A 26 7.71 4.65 -4.00
N LEU A 27 6.59 5.22 -3.56
CA LEU A 27 6.29 6.64 -3.71
C LEU A 27 7.27 7.51 -2.90
N ARG A 28 7.58 7.12 -1.66
CA ARG A 28 8.57 7.79 -0.82
C ARG A 28 9.95 7.77 -1.48
N LYS A 29 10.34 6.65 -2.11
CA LYS A 29 11.61 6.54 -2.85
C LYS A 29 11.65 7.46 -4.09
N ILE A 30 10.55 7.62 -4.81
CA ILE A 30 10.47 8.55 -5.95
C ILE A 30 10.60 10.00 -5.47
N VAL A 31 9.90 10.35 -4.39
CA VAL A 31 9.93 11.72 -3.84
C VAL A 31 11.31 12.09 -3.29
N THR A 32 12.02 11.15 -2.66
CA THR A 32 13.36 11.41 -2.11
C THR A 32 14.48 11.37 -3.16
N THR A 33 14.32 10.56 -4.22
CA THR A 33 15.36 10.40 -5.26
C THR A 33 15.32 11.52 -6.30
N TYR A 34 14.13 12.03 -6.64
CA TYR A 34 13.97 12.99 -7.73
C TYR A 34 13.64 14.40 -7.21
N LYS A 35 14.30 15.42 -7.78
CA LYS A 35 13.99 16.83 -7.50
C LYS A 35 12.55 17.18 -7.91
N ALA A 36 11.96 18.14 -7.21
CA ALA A 36 10.62 18.64 -7.55
C ALA A 36 10.60 19.21 -8.97
N GLY A 37 9.91 18.51 -9.87
CA GLY A 37 9.80 18.86 -11.27
C GLY A 37 8.77 17.97 -11.96
N THR A 38 8.46 18.29 -13.23
CA THR A 38 7.48 17.55 -14.04
C THR A 38 7.80 16.06 -14.14
N MET A 39 9.08 15.69 -14.20
CA MET A 39 9.53 14.29 -14.24
C MET A 39 9.19 13.53 -12.95
N ARG A 40 9.27 14.17 -11.77
CA ARG A 40 8.87 13.54 -10.51
C ARG A 40 7.37 13.27 -10.48
N THR A 41 6.56 14.23 -10.95
CA THR A 41 5.10 14.09 -11.01
C THR A 41 4.68 13.00 -11.99
N LEU A 42 5.34 12.92 -13.16
CA LEU A 42 5.10 11.86 -14.14
C LEU A 42 5.47 10.48 -13.61
N LEU A 43 6.64 10.34 -12.98
CA LEU A 43 7.05 9.09 -12.35
C LEU A 43 6.11 8.70 -11.22
N PHE A 44 5.72 9.64 -10.37
CA PHE A 44 4.75 9.41 -9.30
C PHE A 44 3.42 8.90 -9.87
N ALA A 45 2.82 9.60 -10.84
CA ALA A 45 1.55 9.23 -11.43
C ALA A 45 1.64 7.87 -12.16
N THR A 46 2.70 7.64 -12.93
CA THR A 46 2.92 6.38 -13.67
C THR A 46 3.10 5.22 -12.70
N SER A 47 3.83 5.41 -11.61
CA SER A 47 4.02 4.39 -10.58
C SER A 47 2.73 4.07 -9.83
N VAL A 48 1.90 5.07 -9.50
CA VAL A 48 0.57 4.83 -8.90
C VAL A 48 -0.31 4.01 -9.83
N VAL A 49 -0.38 4.36 -11.12
CA VAL A 49 -1.18 3.64 -12.11
C VAL A 49 -0.66 2.21 -12.31
N ALA A 50 0.64 2.04 -12.51
CA ALA A 50 1.25 0.74 -12.75
C ALA A 50 1.09 -0.20 -11.55
N PHE A 51 1.34 0.31 -10.34
CA PHE A 51 1.23 -0.49 -9.12
C PHE A 51 -0.25 -0.80 -8.80
N GLY A 52 -1.16 0.15 -9.01
CA GLY A 52 -2.59 -0.06 -8.79
C GLY A 52 -3.19 -1.11 -9.74
N TYR A 53 -2.80 -1.07 -11.01
CA TYR A 53 -3.19 -2.10 -11.98
C TYR A 53 -2.59 -3.46 -11.61
N PHE A 54 -1.32 -3.52 -11.19
CA PHE A 54 -0.68 -4.75 -10.75
C PHE A 54 -1.39 -5.37 -9.53
N THR A 55 -1.76 -4.56 -8.52
CA THR A 55 -2.50 -5.03 -7.35
C THR A 55 -3.90 -5.52 -7.73
N ALA A 56 -4.63 -4.82 -8.59
CA ALA A 56 -5.94 -5.25 -9.07
C ALA A 56 -5.87 -6.53 -9.92
N PHE A 57 -4.79 -6.71 -10.69
CA PHE A 57 -4.54 -7.95 -11.43
C PHE A 57 -4.25 -9.12 -10.48
N MET A 58 -3.44 -8.90 -9.44
CA MET A 58 -3.13 -9.91 -8.43
C MET A 58 -4.37 -10.35 -7.65
N GLU A 59 -5.30 -9.43 -7.34
CA GLU A 59 -6.59 -9.79 -6.73
C GLU A 59 -7.46 -10.63 -7.69
N ALA A 60 -7.60 -10.21 -8.94
CA ALA A 60 -8.38 -10.96 -9.92
C ALA A 60 -7.78 -12.36 -10.20
N PHE A 61 -6.45 -12.46 -10.23
CA PHE A 61 -5.72 -13.72 -10.38
C PHE A 61 -5.96 -14.66 -9.19
N THR A 62 -5.85 -14.17 -7.96
CA THR A 62 -6.08 -15.00 -6.76
C THR A 62 -7.52 -15.47 -6.62
N ILE A 63 -8.51 -14.64 -7.00
CA ILE A 63 -9.92 -15.03 -7.03
C ILE A 63 -10.17 -16.13 -8.06
N SER A 64 -9.54 -16.04 -9.23
CA SER A 64 -9.74 -17.02 -10.30
C SER A 64 -9.13 -18.40 -10.07
N ALA A 65 -8.19 -18.49 -9.12
CA ALA A 65 -7.62 -19.76 -8.69
C ALA A 65 -8.61 -20.60 -7.86
N TYR A 66 -9.78 -20.03 -7.50
CA TYR A 66 -10.80 -20.76 -6.74
C TYR A 66 -11.61 -21.69 -7.65
N PRO A 67 -11.66 -23.01 -7.35
CA PRO A 67 -12.16 -24.05 -8.28
C PRO A 67 -13.69 -24.08 -8.48
N TYR A 68 -14.46 -23.12 -7.96
CA TYR A 68 -15.93 -23.09 -8.04
C TYR A 68 -16.51 -22.08 -9.05
N TYR A 69 -15.68 -21.32 -9.77
CA TYR A 69 -16.13 -20.34 -10.76
C TYR A 69 -15.63 -20.69 -12.17
N SER A 70 -16.52 -21.20 -13.02
CA SER A 70 -16.30 -21.38 -14.45
C SER A 70 -16.81 -20.17 -15.23
N PHE A 71 -15.97 -19.14 -15.36
CA PHE A 71 -16.28 -18.04 -16.26
C PHE A 71 -15.98 -18.44 -17.72
N PRO A 72 -16.91 -18.24 -18.68
CA PRO A 72 -16.68 -18.50 -20.10
C PRO A 72 -15.56 -17.63 -20.69
N ASN A 73 -15.44 -16.36 -20.23
CA ASN A 73 -14.45 -15.38 -20.71
C ASN A 73 -13.56 -14.86 -19.57
N ARG A 74 -12.70 -15.74 -19.02
CA ARG A 74 -11.78 -15.38 -17.91
C ARG A 74 -10.82 -14.24 -18.26
N GLU A 75 -10.40 -14.17 -19.51
CA GLU A 75 -9.41 -13.18 -19.98
C GLU A 75 -9.95 -11.74 -19.98
N GLU A 76 -11.23 -11.55 -20.32
CA GLU A 76 -11.87 -10.23 -20.30
C GLU A 76 -12.09 -9.76 -18.86
N MET A 77 -12.43 -10.67 -17.95
CA MET A 77 -12.56 -10.36 -16.52
C MET A 77 -11.24 -9.84 -15.92
N TYR A 78 -10.09 -10.42 -16.27
CA TYR A 78 -8.81 -9.93 -15.77
C TYR A 78 -8.42 -8.57 -16.35
N LYS A 79 -8.73 -8.32 -17.62
CA LYS A 79 -8.32 -7.05 -18.25
C LYS A 79 -9.25 -5.91 -17.86
N ILE A 80 -10.56 -6.12 -17.96
CA ILE A 80 -11.58 -5.09 -17.70
C ILE A 80 -11.88 -4.99 -16.21
N GLY A 81 -12.02 -6.11 -15.51
CA GLY A 81 -12.28 -6.11 -14.07
C GLY A 81 -11.13 -5.50 -13.28
N SER A 82 -9.88 -5.86 -13.58
CA SER A 82 -8.72 -5.25 -12.92
C SER A 82 -8.48 -3.79 -13.33
N ALA A 83 -8.85 -3.39 -14.56
CA ALA A 83 -8.79 -1.98 -14.95
C ALA A 83 -9.78 -1.11 -14.17
N PHE A 84 -11.05 -1.54 -14.05
CA PHE A 84 -12.06 -0.82 -13.27
C PHE A 84 -11.76 -0.84 -11.77
N TYR A 85 -11.40 -2.00 -11.23
CA TYR A 85 -11.06 -2.14 -9.83
C TYR A 85 -9.74 -1.43 -9.48
N GLY A 86 -8.80 -1.33 -10.43
CA GLY A 86 -7.55 -0.58 -10.31
C GLY A 86 -7.74 0.92 -10.06
N ILE A 87 -8.89 1.49 -10.44
CA ILE A 87 -9.22 2.91 -10.18
C ILE A 87 -9.32 3.17 -8.66
N TYR A 88 -9.76 2.18 -7.88
CA TYR A 88 -9.76 2.29 -6.42
C TYR A 88 -8.34 2.53 -5.89
N PHE A 89 -7.37 1.75 -6.37
CA PHE A 89 -5.97 1.89 -5.96
C PHE A 89 -5.33 3.18 -6.47
N PHE A 90 -5.77 3.68 -7.62
CA PHE A 90 -5.34 4.98 -8.16
C PHE A 90 -5.64 6.14 -7.19
N VAL A 91 -6.77 6.11 -6.50
CA VAL A 91 -7.14 7.11 -5.48
C VAL A 91 -6.55 6.77 -4.11
N SER A 92 -6.55 5.48 -3.73
CA SER A 92 -6.12 5.03 -2.40
C SER A 92 -4.63 5.30 -2.13
N PHE A 93 -3.75 5.04 -3.10
CA PHE A 93 -2.30 5.19 -2.91
C PHE A 93 -1.84 6.64 -2.64
N PRO A 94 -2.21 7.65 -3.45
CA PRO A 94 -1.85 9.04 -3.14
C PRO A 94 -2.51 9.53 -1.84
N ALA A 95 -3.75 9.10 -1.54
CA ALA A 95 -4.41 9.46 -0.29
C ALA A 95 -3.67 8.89 0.93
N PHE A 96 -3.25 7.63 0.87
CA PHE A 96 -2.52 6.98 1.95
C PHE A 96 -1.10 7.56 2.11
N PHE A 97 -0.42 7.86 1.00
CA PHE A 97 0.88 8.54 1.03
C PHE A 97 0.78 9.92 1.69
N TYR A 98 -0.24 10.71 1.35
CA TYR A 98 -0.47 12.01 1.99
C TYR A 98 -0.78 11.84 3.48
N PHE A 99 -1.63 10.89 3.86
CA PHE A 99 -1.93 10.61 5.26
C PHE A 99 -0.67 10.22 6.06
N ASP A 100 0.18 9.35 5.50
CA ASP A 100 1.46 8.94 6.09
C ASP A 100 2.40 10.14 6.33
N GLN A 101 2.46 11.08 5.37
CA GLN A 101 3.22 12.33 5.52
C GLN A 101 2.69 13.21 6.65
N ASN A 102 1.36 13.39 6.74
CA ASN A 102 0.75 14.19 7.81
C ASN A 102 0.99 13.55 9.18
N VAL A 103 0.98 12.22 9.29
CA VAL A 103 1.28 11.54 10.56
C VAL A 103 2.74 11.77 10.98
N ASP A 104 3.68 11.76 10.03
CA ASP A 104 5.08 12.07 10.30
C ASP A 104 5.27 13.54 10.70
N GLU A 105 4.61 14.50 10.02
CA GLU A 105 4.65 15.92 10.38
C GLU A 105 4.05 16.20 11.77
N ASN A 106 2.87 15.63 12.08
CA ASN A 106 2.24 15.77 13.40
C ASN A 106 3.09 15.17 14.54
N LYS A 107 3.87 14.12 14.26
CA LYS A 107 4.83 13.57 15.24
C LYS A 107 6.01 14.50 15.48
N VAL A 108 6.49 15.19 14.44
CA VAL A 108 7.57 16.19 14.55
C VAL A 108 7.09 17.41 15.35
N ASP A 109 5.89 17.91 15.07
CA ASP A 109 5.33 19.08 15.74
C ASP A 109 4.97 18.79 17.21
N GLY A 110 4.43 17.60 17.51
CA GLY A 110 4.20 17.12 18.87
C GLY A 110 5.48 16.76 19.65
N SER A 111 6.63 16.66 18.97
CA SER A 111 7.95 16.35 19.52
C SER A 111 8.93 17.52 19.41
N SER A 112 8.43 18.76 19.49
CA SER A 112 9.27 19.96 19.65
C SER A 112 10.05 20.03 20.98
N SER A 113 9.98 19.00 21.83
CA SER A 113 10.89 18.83 22.96
C SER A 113 12.15 18.08 22.53
N SER A 114 13.07 18.78 21.88
CA SER A 114 14.48 18.39 21.66
C SER A 114 14.68 17.11 20.85
N GLN A 115 15.26 17.21 19.64
CA GLN A 115 15.86 16.09 18.93
C GLN A 115 16.96 15.44 19.79
N ARG A 116 16.57 14.60 20.74
CA ARG A 116 17.45 13.60 21.33
C ARG A 116 17.45 12.47 20.32
N VAL A 117 18.61 12.17 19.73
CA VAL A 117 18.78 11.00 18.86
C VAL A 117 18.46 9.78 19.73
N VAL A 118 17.22 9.31 19.68
CA VAL A 118 16.79 8.11 20.40
C VAL A 118 17.26 6.92 19.58
N THR A 119 18.21 6.19 20.14
CA THR A 119 18.73 4.96 19.54
C THR A 119 17.65 3.88 19.68
N LEU A 120 17.60 2.88 18.78
CA LEU A 120 16.68 1.74 18.94
C LEU A 120 16.77 1.08 20.33
N TRP A 121 17.96 1.13 20.94
CA TRP A 121 18.17 0.68 22.31
C TRP A 121 17.43 1.50 23.36
N ASP A 122 17.36 2.81 23.22
CA ASP A 122 16.63 3.69 24.13
C ASP A 122 15.13 3.42 24.07
N THR A 123 14.60 3.17 22.87
CA THR A 123 13.20 2.82 22.68
C THR A 123 12.87 1.47 23.33
N VAL A 124 13.70 0.45 23.13
CA VAL A 124 13.48 -0.88 23.74
C VAL A 124 13.54 -0.79 25.26
N MET A 125 14.53 -0.10 25.82
CA MET A 125 14.64 0.07 27.27
C MET A 125 13.47 0.85 27.86
N HIS A 126 12.94 1.86 27.14
CA HIS A 126 11.78 2.62 27.57
C HIS A 126 10.47 1.82 27.51
N THR A 127 10.34 0.87 26.57
CA THR A 127 9.16 -0.01 26.49
C THR A 127 9.19 -1.19 27.45
N CYS A 128 10.38 -1.60 27.90
CA CYS A 128 10.55 -2.70 28.86
C CYS A 128 10.72 -2.22 30.30
N GLY A 129 10.89 -0.91 30.52
CA GLY A 129 11.10 -0.30 31.82
C GLY A 129 9.94 0.61 32.23
N GLN A 130 8.77 0.03 32.49
CA GLN A 130 7.72 0.64 33.32
C GLN A 130 7.00 -0.44 34.13
#